data_AF-G5GER0-F1
#
_entry.id   AF-G5GER0-F1
#
_cell.length_a   1.000
_cell.length_b   1.000
_cell.length_c   1.000
_cell.angle_alpha   90.00
_cell.angle_beta   90.00
_cell.angle_gamma   90.00
#
_symmetry.space_group_name_H-M   'P 1'
#
loop_
_entity.id
_entity.type
_entity.pdbx_description
1 polymer ?
#
loop_
_entity_poly.entity_id
_entity_poly.type
_entity_poly.pdbx_seq_one_letter_code
_entity_poly.pdbx_strand_id
1 'polypeptide(L)' 'MKGSHSMYLNLLFSHINSVPRKVLGGRTPYDVFSFFYGEEIIHKMGIRRIDPDEVTLQPFLLKIE' A
#
# COMPACT_ATOMS: atom_id res chain seq x y z
N MET A 1 -23.22 -3.59 8.62
CA MET A 1 -22.40 -2.53 7.97
C MET A 1 -20.97 -2.58 8.50
N LYS A 2 -20.03 -3.23 7.80
CA LYS A 2 -18.58 -3.25 8.15
C LYS A 2 -17.63 -3.18 6.94
N GLY A 3 -18.13 -2.88 5.73
CA GLY A 3 -17.34 -2.93 4.49
C GLY A 3 -16.59 -1.65 4.12
N SER A 4 -17.09 -0.47 4.50
CA SER A 4 -16.59 0.82 4.00
C SER A 4 -15.18 1.19 4.52
N HIS A 5 -14.94 1.03 5.82
CA HIS A 5 -13.69 1.46 6.46
C HIS A 5 -12.47 0.65 6.01
N SER A 6 -12.63 -0.64 5.73
CA SER A 6 -11.53 -1.51 5.29
C SER A 6 -10.99 -1.10 3.92
N MET A 7 -11.82 -0.54 3.04
CA MET A 7 -11.40 -0.16 1.69
C MET A 7 -10.46 1.04 1.71
N TYR A 8 -10.75 2.06 2.52
CA TYR A 8 -9.89 3.24 2.67
C TYR A 8 -8.55 2.90 3.32
N LEU A 9 -8.55 1.99 4.30
CA LEU A 9 -7.31 1.48 4.90
C LEU A 9 -6.46 0.73 3.87
N ASN A 10 -7.07 -0.17 3.09
CA ASN A 10 -6.36 -0.90 2.04
C ASN A 10 -5.75 0.04 0.99
N LEU A 11 -6.50 1.07 0.58
CA LEU A 11 -6.01 2.10 -0.34
C LEU A 11 -4.84 2.89 0.27
N LEU A 12 -4.99 3.37 1.51
CA LEU A 12 -3.94 4.08 2.23
C LEU A 12 -2.66 3.24 2.31
N PHE A 13 -2.77 1.98 2.75
CA PHE A 13 -1.62 1.11 2.90
C PHE A 13 -0.98 0.74 1.55
N SER A 14 -1.77 0.65 0.47
CA SER A 14 -1.25 0.45 -0.88
C SER A 14 -0.38 1.63 -1.33
N HIS A 15 -0.81 2.87 -1.06
CA HIS A 15 0.01 4.05 -1.33
C HIS A 15 1.28 4.07 -0.47
N ILE A 16 1.16 3.91 0.85
CA ILE A 16 2.31 3.95 1.78
C ILE A 16 3.37 2.91 1.40
N ASN A 17 2.95 1.68 1.09
CA ASN A 17 3.85 0.58 0.78
C ASN A 17 4.35 0.59 -0.67
N SER A 18 3.85 1.49 -1.52
CA SER A 18 4.35 1.73 -2.88
C SER A 18 5.35 2.90 -2.96
N VAL A 19 5.72 3.51 -1.83
CA VAL A 19 6.72 4.58 -1.77
C VAL A 19 8.14 3.99 -1.69
N PRO A 20 9.05 4.35 -2.62
CA PRO A 20 10.46 4.00 -2.53
C PRO A 20 11.12 4.47 -1.22
N ARG A 21 11.91 3.62 -0.57
CA ARG A 21 12.64 3.99 0.66
C ARG A 21 14.15 3.90 0.42
N LYS A 22 14.88 4.96 0.78
CA LYS A 22 16.35 4.99 0.72
C LYS A 22 16.96 3.85 1.54
N VAL A 23 16.40 3.53 2.71
CA VAL A 23 16.88 2.44 3.57
C VAL A 23 16.70 1.05 2.95
N LEU A 24 15.82 0.92 1.95
CA LEU A 24 15.59 -0.30 1.18
C LEU A 24 16.29 -0.25 -0.20
N GLY A 25 17.31 0.59 -0.35
CA GLY A 25 18.03 0.75 -1.61
C GLY A 25 17.17 1.31 -2.74
N GLY A 26 16.16 2.12 -2.42
CA GLY A 26 15.23 2.69 -3.41
C GLY A 26 14.08 1.75 -3.80
N ARG A 27 13.98 0.55 -3.22
CA ARG A 27 12.81 -0.33 -3.39
C ARG A 27 11.66 0.12 -2.51
N THR A 28 10.44 -0.28 -2.87
CA THR A 28 9.26 -0.06 -2.03
C THR A 28 9.12 -1.19 -1.00
N PRO A 29 8.46 -0.94 0.15
CA PRO A 29 8.07 -2.01 1.07
C PRO A 29 7.27 -3.13 0.38
N TYR A 30 6.41 -2.81 -0.58
CA TYR A 30 5.69 -3.80 -1.38
C TYR A 30 6.65 -4.72 -2.13
N ASP A 31 7.65 -4.16 -2.83
CA ASP A 31 8.60 -4.95 -3.64
C ASP A 31 9.45 -5.86 -2.74
N VAL A 32 9.92 -5.32 -1.60
CA VAL A 32 10.72 -6.09 -0.64
C VAL A 32 9.90 -7.22 -0.02
N PHE A 33 8.67 -6.96 0.41
CA PHE A 33 7.79 -7.99 0.97
C PHE A 33 7.47 -9.07 -0.07
N SER A 34 7.07 -8.66 -1.28
CA SER A 34 6.68 -9.58 -2.35
C SER A 34 7.84 -10.47 -2.79
N PHE A 35 9.07 -9.95 -2.76
CA PHE A 35 10.28 -10.74 -3.02
C PHE A 35 10.48 -11.88 -2.00
N PHE A 36 10.28 -11.62 -0.72
CA PHE A 36 10.50 -12.62 0.33
C PHE A 36 9.34 -13.59 0.53
N TYR A 37 8.10 -13.13 0.33
CA TYR A 37 6.90 -13.85 0.76
C TYR A 37 5.92 -14.14 -0.37
N GLY A 38 6.17 -13.63 -1.58
CA GLY A 38 5.27 -13.73 -2.72
C GLY A 38 4.13 -12.72 -2.68
N GLU A 39 3.59 -12.40 -3.84
CA GLU A 39 2.52 -11.40 -3.97
C GLU A 39 1.19 -11.85 -3.39
N GLU A 40 0.91 -13.16 -3.35
CA GLU A 40 -0.37 -13.65 -2.85
C GLU A 40 -0.66 -13.23 -1.41
N ILE A 41 0.36 -13.18 -0.56
CA ILE A 41 0.19 -12.86 0.86
C ILE A 41 -0.15 -11.38 1.02
N ILE A 42 0.56 -10.48 0.34
CA ILE A 42 0.30 -9.04 0.41
C ILE A 42 -1.04 -8.66 -0.23
N HIS A 43 -1.48 -9.40 -1.26
CA HIS A 43 -2.81 -9.23 -1.85
C HIS A 43 -3.93 -9.67 -0.90
N LYS A 44 -3.74 -10.77 -0.15
CA LYS A 44 -4.69 -11.20 0.91
C LYS A 44 -4.80 -10.18 2.04
N MET A 45 -3.76 -9.38 2.28
CA MET A 45 -3.78 -8.23 3.19
C MET A 45 -4.49 -6.99 2.59
N GLY A 46 -4.97 -7.06 1.35
CA GLY A 46 -5.64 -5.96 0.65
C GLY A 46 -4.69 -4.91 0.08
N ILE A 47 -3.38 -5.16 0.09
CA ILE A 47 -2.37 -4.20 -0.36
C ILE A 47 -2.00 -4.51 -1.82
N ARG A 48 -1.98 -3.46 -2.65
CA ARG A 48 -1.59 -3.52 -4.07
C ARG A 48 -0.43 -2.58 -4.33
N ARG A 49 0.38 -2.91 -5.34
CA ARG A 49 1.38 -2.00 -5.89
C ARG A 49 0.65 -0.88 -6.64
N ILE A 50 1.04 0.36 -6.38
CA ILE A 50 0.53 1.56 -7.07
C ILE A 50 1.69 2.18 -7.82
N ASP A 51 1.53 2.49 -9.10
CA ASP A 51 2.61 3.04 -9.89
C ASP A 51 3.19 4.32 -9.27
N PRO A 52 4.51 4.57 -9.36
CA PRO A 52 5.16 5.69 -8.66
C PRO A 52 4.50 7.05 -8.91
N ASP A 53 4.05 7.30 -10.14
CA ASP A 53 3.41 8.56 -10.55
C ASP A 53 1.96 8.68 -10.04
N GLU A 54 1.36 7.59 -9.58
CA GLU A 54 0.00 7.53 -9.02
C GLU A 54 0.00 7.53 -7.48
N VAL A 55 1.19 7.45 -6.85
CA VAL A 55 1.28 7.46 -5.39
C VAL A 55 0.96 8.85 -4.84
N THR A 56 0.01 8.90 -3.91
CA THR A 56 -0.27 10.07 -3.08
C THR A 56 -0.22 9.70 -1.61
N LEU A 57 0.23 10.62 -0.75
CA LEU A 57 0.24 10.45 0.71
C LEU A 57 -0.65 11.52 1.39
N GLN A 58 -1.65 12.00 0.68
CA GLN A 58 -2.52 13.07 1.15
C GLN A 58 -3.57 12.54 2.14
N PRO A 59 -3.99 13.37 3.12
CA PRO A 59 -4.94 12.94 4.16
C PRO A 59 -6.29 12.46 3.63
N PHE A 60 -6.73 12.92 2.44
CA PHE A 60 -8.01 12.55 1.85
C PHE A 60 -8.15 11.05 1.52
N LEU A 61 -7.05 10.29 1.55
CA LEU A 61 -7.08 8.83 1.46
C LEU A 61 -7.85 8.18 2.63
N LEU A 62 -7.85 8.83 3.79
CA LEU A 62 -8.66 8.47 4.94
C LEU A 62 -9.95 9.30 4.91
N LYS A 63 -11.04 8.72 4.39
CA LYS A 63 -12.37 9.28 4.65
C LYS A 63 -12.80 8.88 6.05
N ILE A 64 -12.47 9.72 7.01
CA ILE A 64 -13.01 9.68 8.37
C ILE A 64 -14.18 10.67 8.38
N GLU A 65 -15.40 10.16 8.41
CA GLU A 65 -16.61 10.95 8.70
C GLU A 65 -16.80 11.07 10.21
#